data_AF-A0A2M8NLE3-F1
#
_entry.id   AF-A0A2M8NLE3-F1
#
_cell.length_a   1.000
_cell.length_b   1.000
_cell.length_c   1.000
_cell.angle_alpha   90.00
_cell.angle_beta   90.00
_cell.angle_gamma   90.00
#
_symmetry.space_group_name_H-M   'P 1'
#
loop_
_entity.id
_entity.type
_entity.pdbx_description
1 polymer ?
#
loop_
_entity_poly.entity_id
_entity_poly.type
_entity_poly.pdbx_seq_one_letter_code
_entity_poly.pdbx_strand_id
1 'polypeptide(L)'
;MTFSVFQTVIEQVPQSRAVNTVSMMNTISHQIETQVIQHRMPVDFYAGFQLFSRFPAQVHRYQQLGAVCRRVIVFGVGDVRPPSVKGVEYVEIDAESPLAREWFLCVDTPGFWTLLSTQEQRSGRDAMSSGRRYDGFWTFDQQAVEIAAKLLADVTGGIYKPIMRRNYHAQSQHIAEMNGRMVELLERSRLSNQSRWKQMNTLHKVTEALIKHQDLEPLFTDVTRILHYVLGAESAAIAYRASREKFKLIAGEG
;
A
#
# COMPACT_ATOMS: atom_id res chain seq x y z
N MET A 1 -15.25 4.65 23.24
CA MET A 1 -15.45 3.21 22.97
C MET A 1 -14.16 2.47 23.39
N THR A 2 -14.23 1.37 24.14
CA THR A 2 -13.06 0.75 24.80
C THR A 2 -12.60 -0.59 24.19
N PHE A 3 -13.01 -0.92 22.96
CA PHE A 3 -12.63 -2.19 22.32
C PHE A 3 -11.50 -2.02 21.29
N SER A 4 -10.92 -3.14 20.90
CA SER A 4 -9.84 -3.27 19.92
C SER A 4 -10.16 -4.42 18.98
N VAL A 5 -10.26 -4.20 17.67
CA VAL A 5 -10.50 -5.29 16.72
C VAL A 5 -9.26 -6.20 16.70
N PHE A 6 -8.09 -5.58 16.65
CA PHE A 6 -6.81 -6.27 16.62
C PHE A 6 -6.60 -7.21 17.81
N GLN A 7 -6.74 -6.69 19.03
CA GLN A 7 -6.46 -7.43 20.25
C GLN A 7 -7.49 -8.55 20.45
N THR A 8 -8.78 -8.25 20.25
CA THR A 8 -9.86 -9.23 20.42
C THR A 8 -9.72 -10.42 19.48
N VAL A 9 -9.29 -10.21 18.23
CA VAL A 9 -9.09 -11.31 17.28
C VAL A 9 -7.87 -12.15 17.64
N ILE A 10 -6.73 -11.54 17.98
CA ILE A 10 -5.51 -12.29 18.34
C ILE A 10 -5.69 -13.15 19.58
N GLU A 11 -6.45 -12.67 20.56
CA GLU A 11 -6.74 -13.41 21.79
C GLU A 11 -7.58 -14.67 21.54
N GLN A 12 -8.44 -14.64 20.52
CA GLN A 12 -9.37 -15.73 20.22
C GLN A 12 -8.86 -16.67 19.11
N VAL A 13 -8.09 -16.15 18.15
CA VAL A 13 -7.62 -16.89 16.99
C VAL A 13 -6.14 -16.55 16.75
N PRO A 14 -5.22 -17.51 16.88
CA PRO A 14 -3.81 -17.30 16.57
C PRO A 14 -3.63 -16.87 15.10
N GLN A 15 -2.99 -15.72 14.87
CA GLN A 15 -2.69 -15.19 13.53
C GLN A 15 -1.20 -14.93 13.38
N SER A 16 -0.65 -15.25 12.21
CA SER A 16 0.72 -14.89 11.86
C SER A 16 0.83 -13.40 11.60
N ARG A 17 1.65 -12.71 12.40
CA ARG A 17 1.90 -11.28 12.29
C ARG A 17 2.94 -11.03 11.21
N ALA A 18 2.57 -10.36 10.13
CA ALA A 18 3.44 -10.16 8.97
C ALA A 18 3.30 -8.77 8.33
N VAL A 19 2.27 -7.99 8.67
CA VAL A 19 2.01 -6.69 8.05
C VAL A 19 2.57 -5.58 8.91
N ASN A 20 3.58 -4.87 8.40
CA ASN A 20 4.37 -3.96 9.24
C ASN A 20 4.63 -2.54 8.68
N THR A 21 4.41 -2.29 7.38
CA THR A 21 4.69 -0.99 6.76
C THR A 21 3.43 -0.34 6.21
N VAL A 22 3.41 1.00 6.21
CA VAL A 22 2.34 1.80 5.56
C VAL A 22 2.15 1.40 4.09
N SER A 23 3.25 1.11 3.37
CA SER A 23 3.18 0.70 1.96
C SER A 23 2.44 -0.63 1.79
N MET A 24 2.76 -1.63 2.63
CA MET A 24 2.06 -2.91 2.59
C MET A 24 0.60 -2.76 3.03
N MET A 25 0.32 -1.93 4.04
CA MET A 25 -1.04 -1.61 4.48
C MET A 25 -1.90 -1.02 3.37
N ASN A 26 -1.38 -0.01 2.68
CA ASN A 26 -2.06 0.58 1.51
C ASN A 26 -2.24 -0.46 0.41
N THR A 27 -1.21 -1.27 0.13
CA THR A 27 -1.27 -2.29 -0.92
C THR A 27 -2.37 -3.30 -0.65
N ILE A 28 -2.41 -3.89 0.55
CA ILE A 28 -3.43 -4.87 0.94
C ILE A 28 -4.81 -4.22 0.97
N SER A 29 -4.93 -3.02 1.55
CA SER A 29 -6.21 -2.28 1.57
C SER A 29 -6.73 -2.05 0.15
N HIS A 30 -5.83 -1.62 -0.73
CA HIS A 30 -6.13 -1.43 -2.14
C HIS A 30 -6.58 -2.73 -2.83
N GLN A 31 -6.02 -3.88 -2.47
CA GLN A 31 -6.50 -5.16 -3.02
C GLN A 31 -7.91 -5.50 -2.52
N ILE A 32 -8.16 -5.33 -1.22
CA ILE A 32 -9.47 -5.62 -0.62
C ILE A 32 -10.55 -4.74 -1.24
N GLU A 33 -10.37 -3.41 -1.25
CA GLU A 33 -11.43 -2.53 -1.76
C GLU A 33 -11.56 -2.64 -3.29
N THR A 34 -10.53 -3.11 -4.01
CA THR A 34 -10.61 -3.40 -5.46
C THR A 34 -11.49 -4.62 -5.73
N GLN A 35 -11.37 -5.68 -4.92
CA GLN A 35 -12.26 -6.84 -5.02
C GLN A 35 -13.73 -6.42 -4.87
N VAL A 36 -14.02 -5.62 -3.85
CA VAL A 36 -15.38 -5.13 -3.59
C VAL A 36 -15.91 -4.26 -4.74
N ILE A 37 -15.10 -3.35 -5.27
CA ILE A 37 -15.48 -2.47 -6.38
C ILE A 37 -15.70 -3.25 -7.68
N GLN A 38 -14.74 -4.10 -8.08
CA GLN A 38 -14.77 -4.81 -9.37
C GLN A 38 -15.94 -5.79 -9.46
N HIS A 39 -16.21 -6.51 -8.37
CA HIS A 39 -17.31 -7.47 -8.31
C HIS A 39 -18.62 -6.85 -7.81
N ARG A 40 -18.65 -5.52 -7.63
CA ARG A 40 -19.82 -4.73 -7.20
C ARG A 40 -20.55 -5.35 -6.01
N MET A 41 -19.79 -5.74 -4.98
CA MET A 41 -20.32 -6.54 -3.88
C MET A 41 -21.19 -5.68 -2.94
N PRO A 42 -22.48 -6.02 -2.72
CA PRO A 42 -23.38 -5.26 -1.86
C PRO A 42 -23.16 -5.59 -0.37
N VAL A 43 -22.03 -5.15 0.17
CA VAL A 43 -21.54 -5.50 1.51
C VAL A 43 -21.65 -4.35 2.50
N ASP A 44 -21.60 -4.65 3.80
CA ASP A 44 -21.20 -3.66 4.78
C ASP A 44 -19.68 -3.67 4.85
N PHE A 45 -19.07 -2.57 4.38
CA PHE A 45 -17.63 -2.41 4.32
C PHE A 45 -17.17 -1.57 5.51
N TYR A 46 -16.32 -2.13 6.37
CA TYR A 46 -15.80 -1.42 7.53
C TYR A 46 -14.33 -1.06 7.32
N ALA A 47 -13.96 0.20 7.61
CA ALA A 47 -12.60 0.70 7.49
C ALA A 47 -12.20 1.62 8.64
N GLY A 48 -11.05 1.37 9.26
CA GLY A 48 -10.43 2.23 10.27
C GLY A 48 -9.25 3.02 9.73
N PHE A 49 -9.32 4.35 9.79
CA PHE A 49 -8.28 5.26 9.30
C PHE A 49 -7.42 5.89 10.40
N GLN A 50 -7.72 5.58 11.66
CA GLN A 50 -7.14 6.19 12.86
C GLN A 50 -7.50 7.68 13.02
N LEU A 51 -7.24 8.53 12.02
CA LEU A 51 -7.55 9.97 12.00
C LEU A 51 -8.37 10.31 10.75
N PHE A 52 -9.38 11.18 10.87
CA PHE A 52 -10.13 11.64 9.69
C PHE A 52 -9.28 12.49 8.74
N SER A 53 -8.22 13.15 9.19
CA SER A 53 -7.28 13.86 8.32
C SER A 53 -6.55 12.96 7.31
N ARG A 54 -6.58 11.64 7.50
CA ARG A 54 -5.98 10.65 6.58
C ARG A 54 -6.96 10.22 5.47
N PHE A 55 -8.25 10.48 5.64
CA PHE A 55 -9.29 10.10 4.69
C PHE A 55 -9.28 10.87 3.35
N PRO A 56 -8.96 12.18 3.27
CA PRO A 56 -9.04 12.95 2.02
C PRO A 56 -8.32 12.32 0.82
N ALA A 57 -7.18 11.67 1.04
CA ALA A 57 -6.43 10.98 -0.02
C ALA A 57 -7.18 9.79 -0.64
N GLN A 58 -8.20 9.26 0.04
CA GLN A 58 -8.96 8.07 -0.35
C GLN A 58 -10.35 8.38 -0.90
N VAL A 59 -10.75 9.65 -0.96
CA VAL A 59 -12.13 10.07 -1.31
C VAL A 59 -12.62 9.45 -2.60
N HIS A 60 -11.84 9.51 -3.68
CA HIS A 60 -12.24 8.97 -4.98
C HIS A 60 -12.56 7.47 -4.89
N ARG A 61 -11.77 6.74 -4.12
CA ARG A 61 -11.94 5.29 -3.97
C ARG A 61 -13.14 4.95 -3.08
N TYR A 62 -13.37 5.72 -2.03
CA TYR A 62 -14.54 5.56 -1.16
C TYR A 62 -15.85 6.03 -1.82
N GLN A 63 -15.79 6.93 -2.81
CA GLN A 63 -16.92 7.21 -3.70
C GLN A 63 -17.31 5.98 -4.52
N GLN A 64 -16.33 5.23 -5.05
CA GLN A 64 -16.59 3.99 -5.77
C GLN A 64 -17.17 2.91 -4.86
N LEU A 65 -16.64 2.76 -3.64
CA LEU A 65 -17.21 1.85 -2.64
C LEU A 65 -18.64 2.23 -2.26
N GLY A 66 -18.90 3.51 -1.97
CA GLY A 66 -20.23 4.00 -1.62
C GLY A 66 -21.27 3.83 -2.74
N ALA A 67 -20.84 3.63 -3.98
CA ALA A 67 -21.71 3.35 -5.11
C ALA A 67 -22.07 1.86 -5.29
N VAL A 68 -21.34 0.94 -4.65
CA VAL A 68 -21.55 -0.53 -4.81
C VAL A 68 -21.89 -1.24 -3.52
N CYS A 69 -21.34 -0.79 -2.39
CA CYS A 69 -21.58 -1.38 -1.07
C CYS A 69 -22.99 -1.04 -0.59
N ARG A 70 -23.54 -1.88 0.29
CA ARG A 70 -24.76 -1.55 1.02
C ARG A 70 -24.51 -0.38 1.96
N ARG A 71 -23.41 -0.44 2.72
CA ARG A 71 -22.92 0.62 3.60
C ARG A 71 -21.39 0.62 3.57
N VAL A 72 -20.79 1.81 3.64
CA VAL A 72 -19.36 1.95 3.91
C VAL A 72 -19.22 2.70 5.21
N ILE A 73 -18.66 2.07 6.24
CA ILE A 73 -18.50 2.64 7.56
C ILE A 73 -17.02 2.95 7.78
N VAL A 74 -16.72 4.22 7.95
CA VAL A 74 -15.37 4.75 8.13
C VAL A 74 -15.19 5.22 9.57
N PHE A 75 -14.27 4.60 10.28
CA PHE A 75 -13.91 4.95 11.65
C PHE A 75 -12.65 5.83 11.68
N GLY A 76 -12.67 6.87 12.51
CA GLY A 76 -11.50 7.71 12.77
C GLY A 76 -11.73 8.70 13.90
N VAL A 77 -10.64 9.21 14.47
CA VAL A 77 -10.68 10.30 15.44
C VAL A 77 -11.06 11.60 14.73
N GLY A 78 -11.94 12.38 15.35
CA GLY A 78 -12.48 13.66 14.88
C GLY A 78 -11.49 14.82 14.85
N ASP A 79 -10.29 14.63 14.30
CA ASP A 79 -9.27 15.69 14.21
C ASP A 79 -9.62 16.77 13.16
N VAL A 80 -10.37 16.37 12.13
CA VAL A 80 -10.97 17.25 11.13
C VAL A 80 -12.34 16.73 10.73
N ARG A 81 -13.17 17.61 10.15
CA ARG A 81 -14.41 17.16 9.50
C ARG A 81 -14.09 16.45 8.18
N PRO A 82 -14.44 15.16 8.02
CA PRO A 82 -14.18 14.46 6.77
C PRO A 82 -15.08 15.01 5.64
N PRO A 83 -14.60 14.96 4.37
CA PRO A 83 -15.42 15.31 3.22
C PRO A 83 -16.66 14.41 3.13
N SER A 84 -17.81 14.97 2.76
CA SER A 84 -19.03 14.18 2.59
C SER A 84 -18.95 13.31 1.34
N VAL A 85 -19.13 12.00 1.49
CA VAL A 85 -19.15 11.03 0.40
C VAL A 85 -20.46 10.25 0.45
N LYS A 86 -21.18 10.19 -0.67
CA LYS A 86 -22.44 9.43 -0.76
C LYS A 86 -22.19 7.95 -0.51
N GLY A 87 -23.01 7.33 0.34
CA GLY A 87 -22.89 5.91 0.71
C GLY A 87 -21.80 5.61 1.75
N VAL A 88 -21.16 6.65 2.29
CA VAL A 88 -20.16 6.54 3.36
C VAL A 88 -20.69 7.17 4.64
N GLU A 89 -20.65 6.40 5.72
CA GLU A 89 -20.99 6.79 7.08
C GLU A 89 -19.71 6.95 7.89
N TYR A 90 -19.56 8.05 8.62
CA TYR A 90 -18.39 8.28 9.47
C TYR A 90 -18.75 8.02 10.93
N VAL A 91 -17.91 7.24 11.60
CA VAL A 91 -18.03 6.93 13.02
C VAL A 91 -16.83 7.53 13.73
N GLU A 92 -17.09 8.56 14.53
CA GLU A 92 -16.04 9.20 15.31
C GLU A 92 -15.60 8.28 16.46
N ILE A 93 -14.28 8.11 16.59
CA ILE A 93 -13.65 7.36 17.66
C ILE A 93 -13.04 8.33 18.66
N ASP A 94 -13.18 8.01 19.94
CA ASP A 94 -12.45 8.67 21.03
C ASP A 94 -10.92 8.48 20.85
N ALA A 95 -10.15 9.56 20.94
CA ALA A 95 -8.69 9.52 20.79
C ALA A 95 -7.99 8.57 21.77
N GLU A 96 -8.57 8.32 22.94
CA GLU A 96 -8.05 7.39 23.95
C GLU A 96 -8.47 5.93 23.69
N SER A 97 -9.34 5.69 22.71
CA SER A 97 -9.76 4.34 22.31
C SER A 97 -8.60 3.55 21.72
N PRO A 98 -8.49 2.24 21.99
CA PRO A 98 -7.55 1.37 21.28
C PRO A 98 -7.69 1.46 19.75
N LEU A 99 -8.94 1.59 19.26
CA LEU A 99 -9.24 1.75 17.84
C LEU A 99 -8.61 2.98 17.18
N ALA A 100 -8.34 4.05 17.94
CA ALA A 100 -7.67 5.24 17.40
C ALA A 100 -6.26 4.94 16.87
N ARG A 101 -5.67 3.81 17.27
CA ARG A 101 -4.35 3.35 16.84
C ARG A 101 -4.43 2.18 15.87
N GLU A 102 -5.62 1.78 15.46
CA GLU A 102 -5.82 0.63 14.58
C GLU A 102 -6.13 1.06 13.15
N TRP A 103 -5.48 0.36 12.21
CA TRP A 103 -5.88 0.36 10.82
C TRP A 103 -6.43 -1.02 10.53
N PHE A 104 -7.70 -1.07 10.17
CA PHE A 104 -8.37 -2.31 9.80
C PHE A 104 -9.30 -2.11 8.61
N LEU A 105 -9.47 -3.17 7.82
CA LEU A 105 -10.53 -3.32 6.84
C LEU A 105 -11.21 -4.67 7.08
N CYS A 106 -12.53 -4.69 7.10
CA CYS A 106 -13.31 -5.92 7.28
C CYS A 106 -14.41 -6.01 6.22
N VAL A 107 -14.45 -7.16 5.54
CA VAL A 107 -15.51 -7.55 4.62
C VAL A 107 -15.94 -8.96 5.00
N ASP A 108 -17.24 -9.17 5.18
CA ASP A 108 -17.78 -10.47 5.56
C ASP A 108 -19.02 -10.80 4.72
N THR A 109 -18.85 -11.70 3.75
CA THR A 109 -19.93 -12.14 2.86
C THR A 109 -19.86 -13.65 2.60
N PRO A 110 -20.94 -14.27 2.07
CA PRO A 110 -20.92 -15.67 1.70
C PRO A 110 -19.79 -16.05 0.73
N GLY A 111 -19.46 -15.19 -0.24
CA GLY A 111 -18.48 -15.50 -1.30
C GLY A 111 -17.12 -14.85 -1.14
N PHE A 112 -17.02 -13.79 -0.33
CA PHE A 112 -15.78 -13.06 -0.06
C PHE A 112 -15.74 -12.58 1.39
N TRP A 113 -14.79 -13.06 2.17
CA TRP A 113 -14.55 -12.61 3.53
C TRP A 113 -13.06 -12.38 3.75
N THR A 114 -12.69 -11.28 4.40
CA THR A 114 -11.30 -10.95 4.71
C THR A 114 -11.22 -9.91 5.81
N LEU A 115 -10.14 -9.99 6.59
CA LEU A 115 -9.81 -9.04 7.64
C LEU A 115 -8.34 -8.64 7.50
N LEU A 116 -8.12 -7.35 7.27
CA LEU A 116 -6.86 -6.70 7.58
C LEU A 116 -7.05 -6.04 8.94
N SER A 117 -6.22 -6.38 9.93
CA SER A 117 -6.29 -5.75 11.24
C SER A 117 -4.90 -5.52 11.79
N THR A 118 -4.61 -4.27 12.14
CA THR A 118 -3.29 -3.86 12.62
C THR A 118 -3.37 -2.79 13.69
N GLN A 119 -2.33 -2.72 14.51
CA GLN A 119 -2.12 -1.68 15.51
C GLN A 119 -0.81 -0.95 15.24
N GLU A 120 -0.81 0.38 15.28
CA GLU A 120 0.39 1.20 15.13
C GLU A 120 1.35 1.01 16.32
N GLN A 121 2.63 0.72 16.09
CA GLN A 121 3.63 0.50 17.14
C GLN A 121 4.10 1.84 17.73
N ARG A 122 4.15 1.97 19.07
CA ARG A 122 4.55 3.23 19.75
C ARG A 122 6.01 3.63 19.50
N SER A 123 6.89 2.66 19.33
CA SER A 123 8.35 2.85 19.22
C SER A 123 8.89 2.61 17.80
N GLY A 124 8.04 2.17 16.87
CA GLY A 124 8.46 1.71 15.55
C GLY A 124 8.48 2.83 14.53
N ARG A 125 9.57 3.61 14.47
CA ARG A 125 9.91 4.33 13.24
C ARG A 125 10.59 3.34 12.30
N ASP A 126 10.17 3.30 11.04
CA ASP A 126 10.86 2.55 9.99
C ASP A 126 12.31 3.07 9.90
N ALA A 127 13.29 2.19 10.09
CA ALA A 127 14.70 2.55 10.09
C ALA A 127 15.17 3.15 8.75
N MET A 128 14.48 2.84 7.64
CA MET A 128 14.77 3.38 6.31
C MET A 128 13.93 4.62 5.96
N SER A 129 12.66 4.68 6.37
CA SER A 129 11.75 5.76 5.95
C SER A 129 11.38 6.75 7.06
N SER A 130 11.81 6.52 8.30
CA SER A 130 11.32 7.19 9.53
C SER A 130 9.80 7.12 9.74
N GLY A 131 9.09 6.35 8.92
CA GLY A 131 7.62 6.26 8.89
C GLY A 131 7.03 5.34 9.95
N ARG A 132 5.70 5.38 10.08
CA ARG A 132 4.92 4.55 11.01
C ARG A 132 5.09 3.06 10.72
N ARG A 133 5.20 2.26 11.77
CA ARG A 133 5.15 0.79 11.69
C ARG A 133 3.89 0.25 12.35
N TYR A 134 3.44 -0.86 11.81
CA TYR A 134 2.26 -1.56 12.29
C TYR A 134 2.65 -2.94 12.78
N ASP A 135 1.87 -3.47 13.72
CA ASP A 135 1.82 -4.88 14.00
C ASP A 135 0.45 -5.38 13.53
N GLY A 136 0.43 -6.37 12.65
CA GLY A 136 -0.75 -7.18 12.50
C GLY A 136 -0.78 -8.11 11.31
N PHE A 137 -1.99 -8.45 10.91
CA PHE A 137 -2.27 -9.59 10.07
C PHE A 137 -3.32 -9.27 9.02
N TRP A 138 -3.19 -9.97 7.90
CA TRP A 138 -4.20 -10.04 6.86
C TRP A 138 -4.61 -11.50 6.75
N THR A 139 -5.91 -11.77 6.89
CA THR A 139 -6.42 -13.12 7.00
C THR A 139 -7.72 -13.30 6.23
N PHE A 140 -7.96 -14.57 5.91
CA PHE A 140 -9.20 -15.10 5.37
C PHE A 140 -9.76 -16.19 6.30
N ASP A 141 -9.28 -16.25 7.54
CA ASP A 141 -9.84 -17.14 8.55
C ASP A 141 -11.28 -16.72 8.87
N GLN A 142 -12.21 -17.66 8.72
CA GLN A 142 -13.63 -17.38 8.89
C GLN A 142 -13.94 -16.89 10.31
N GLN A 143 -13.39 -17.54 11.34
CA GLN A 143 -13.69 -17.20 12.73
C GLN A 143 -13.18 -15.80 13.07
N ALA A 144 -11.95 -15.46 12.65
CA ALA A 144 -11.38 -14.13 12.84
C ALA A 144 -12.23 -13.02 12.18
N VAL A 145 -12.69 -13.25 10.94
CA VAL A 145 -13.52 -12.28 10.21
C VAL A 145 -14.88 -12.12 10.87
N GLU A 146 -15.54 -13.20 11.27
CA GLU A 146 -16.86 -13.15 11.92
C GLU A 146 -16.81 -12.43 13.27
N ILE A 147 -15.75 -12.65 14.07
CA ILE A 147 -15.53 -11.94 15.33
C ILE A 147 -15.42 -10.43 15.08
N ALA A 148 -14.59 -10.03 14.11
CA ALA A 148 -14.40 -8.61 13.79
C ALA A 148 -15.68 -7.98 13.23
N ALA A 149 -16.36 -8.65 12.28
CA ALA A 149 -17.59 -8.16 11.66
C ALA A 149 -18.71 -7.99 12.69
N LYS A 150 -18.86 -8.95 13.62
CA LYS A 150 -19.83 -8.85 14.71
C LYS A 150 -19.52 -7.67 15.63
N LEU A 151 -18.27 -7.54 16.08
CA LEU A 151 -17.85 -6.45 16.96
C LEU A 151 -18.10 -5.07 16.33
N LEU A 152 -17.79 -4.92 15.04
CA LEU A 152 -18.00 -3.68 14.30
C LEU A 152 -19.48 -3.37 14.06
N ALA A 153 -20.30 -4.40 13.79
CA ALA A 153 -21.74 -4.24 13.65
C ALA A 153 -22.37 -3.78 14.99
N ASP A 154 -22.05 -4.44 16.10
CA ASP A 154 -22.58 -4.12 17.43
C ASP A 154 -22.30 -2.67 17.82
N VAL A 155 -21.09 -2.18 17.53
CA VAL A 155 -20.64 -0.82 17.84
C VAL A 155 -21.33 0.23 16.99
N THR A 156 -21.68 -0.11 15.75
CA THR A 156 -22.38 0.80 14.83
C THR A 156 -23.89 0.77 15.00
N GLY A 157 -24.38 0.06 16.03
CA GLY A 157 -25.82 -0.17 16.25
C GLY A 157 -26.46 -1.04 15.17
N GLY A 158 -25.66 -1.70 14.34
CA GLY A 158 -26.11 -2.65 13.33
C GLY A 158 -26.42 -4.01 13.92
N ILE A 159 -27.14 -4.83 13.15
CA ILE A 159 -27.38 -6.24 13.51
C ILE A 159 -26.45 -7.09 12.65
N TYR A 160 -25.47 -7.74 13.28
CA TYR A 160 -24.68 -8.77 12.63
C TYR A 160 -25.57 -9.96 12.28
N LYS A 161 -25.58 -10.36 11.00
CA LYS A 161 -26.30 -11.53 10.52
C LYS A 161 -25.29 -12.65 10.24
N PRO A 162 -25.25 -13.71 11.06
CA PRO A 162 -24.35 -14.83 10.84
C PRO A 162 -24.53 -15.44 9.45
N ILE A 163 -23.42 -15.75 8.78
CA ILE A 163 -23.44 -16.35 7.44
C ILE A 163 -23.46 -17.87 7.58
N MET A 164 -24.63 -18.45 7.38
CA MET A 164 -24.85 -19.90 7.56
C MET A 164 -24.20 -20.76 6.47
N ARG A 165 -23.97 -20.21 5.27
CA ARG A 165 -23.40 -20.93 4.13
C ARG A 165 -22.32 -20.08 3.47
N ARG A 166 -21.09 -20.58 3.49
CA ARG A 166 -19.93 -20.01 2.80
C ARG A 166 -19.76 -20.66 1.43
N ASN A 167 -19.39 -19.86 0.45
CA ASN A 167 -18.98 -20.29 -0.87
C ASN A 167 -17.44 -20.24 -0.94
N TYR A 168 -16.79 -21.31 -0.50
CA TYR A 168 -15.33 -21.43 -0.51
C TYR A 168 -14.73 -21.41 -1.93
N HIS A 169 -15.49 -21.78 -2.94
CA HIS A 169 -15.03 -21.71 -4.33
C HIS A 169 -14.89 -20.25 -4.78
N ALA A 170 -15.92 -19.43 -4.56
CA ALA A 170 -15.86 -17.99 -4.83
C ALA A 170 -14.74 -17.32 -4.00
N GLN A 171 -14.60 -17.69 -2.73
CA GLN A 171 -13.51 -17.18 -1.89
C GLN A 171 -12.14 -17.47 -2.49
N SER A 172 -11.91 -18.71 -2.92
CA SER A 172 -10.64 -19.13 -3.52
C SER A 172 -10.35 -18.37 -4.82
N GLN A 173 -11.38 -18.10 -5.64
CA GLN A 173 -11.25 -17.27 -6.84
C GLN A 173 -10.82 -15.83 -6.51
N HIS A 174 -11.45 -15.18 -5.53
CA HIS A 174 -11.06 -13.84 -5.11
C HIS A 174 -9.63 -13.80 -4.54
N ILE A 175 -9.24 -14.80 -3.74
CA ILE A 175 -7.87 -14.92 -3.22
C ILE A 175 -6.87 -15.06 -4.38
N ALA A 176 -7.16 -15.92 -5.36
CA ALA A 176 -6.30 -16.13 -6.52
C ALA A 176 -6.12 -14.84 -7.34
N GLU A 177 -7.20 -14.09 -7.59
CA GLU A 177 -7.14 -12.79 -8.26
C GLU A 177 -6.31 -11.75 -7.49
N MET A 178 -6.50 -11.67 -6.16
CA MET A 178 -5.71 -10.78 -5.31
C MET A 178 -4.23 -11.14 -5.36
N ASN A 179 -3.91 -12.44 -5.25
CA ASN A 179 -2.54 -12.92 -5.33
C ASN A 179 -1.92 -12.63 -6.70
N GLY A 180 -2.66 -12.82 -7.79
CA GLY A 180 -2.20 -12.48 -9.15
C GLY A 180 -1.80 -11.00 -9.25
N ARG A 181 -2.66 -10.08 -8.80
CA ARG A 181 -2.35 -8.64 -8.77
C ARG A 181 -1.19 -8.29 -7.84
N MET A 182 -1.05 -8.99 -6.72
CA MET A 182 0.09 -8.80 -5.81
C MET A 182 1.42 -9.22 -6.47
N VAL A 183 1.44 -10.34 -7.20
CA VAL A 183 2.61 -10.78 -7.96
C VAL A 183 2.98 -9.74 -9.01
N GLU A 184 2.02 -9.24 -9.79
CA GLU A 184 2.27 -8.18 -10.77
C GLU A 184 2.85 -6.91 -10.14
N LEU A 185 2.35 -6.51 -8.96
CA LEU A 185 2.88 -5.35 -8.22
C LEU A 185 4.33 -5.58 -7.77
N LEU A 186 4.65 -6.78 -7.29
CA LEU A 186 6.01 -7.14 -6.89
C LEU A 186 6.95 -7.16 -8.09
N GLU A 187 6.52 -7.67 -9.23
CA GLU A 187 7.30 -7.66 -10.48
C GLU A 187 7.58 -6.23 -10.94
N ARG A 188 6.58 -5.36 -10.98
CA ARG A 188 6.75 -3.94 -11.32
C ARG A 188 7.69 -3.23 -10.36
N SER A 189 7.56 -3.49 -9.06
CA SER A 189 8.45 -2.94 -8.03
C SER A 189 9.89 -3.42 -8.23
N ARG A 190 10.09 -4.71 -8.55
CA ARG A 190 11.40 -5.28 -8.85
C ARG A 190 12.04 -4.63 -10.08
N LEU A 191 11.28 -4.47 -11.17
CA LEU A 191 11.76 -3.80 -12.39
C LEU A 191 12.14 -2.34 -12.12
N SER A 192 11.29 -1.60 -11.40
CA SER A 192 11.59 -0.22 -11.00
C SER A 192 12.84 -0.11 -10.12
N ASN A 193 12.98 -1.00 -9.14
CA ASN A 193 14.15 -1.04 -8.27
C ASN A 193 15.42 -1.41 -9.03
N GLN A 194 15.32 -2.33 -10.00
CA GLN A 194 16.44 -2.67 -10.87
C GLN A 194 16.88 -1.47 -11.72
N SER A 195 15.94 -0.72 -12.30
CA SER A 195 16.23 0.50 -13.05
C SER A 195 16.88 1.59 -12.17
N ARG A 196 16.35 1.81 -10.97
CA ARG A 196 16.94 2.74 -9.98
C ARG A 196 18.35 2.33 -9.56
N TRP A 197 18.58 1.03 -9.36
CA TRP A 197 19.91 0.51 -9.03
C TRP A 197 20.90 0.74 -10.18
N LYS A 198 20.50 0.48 -11.43
CA LYS A 198 21.31 0.80 -12.62
C LYS A 198 21.67 2.28 -12.65
N GLN A 199 20.70 3.18 -12.48
CA GLN A 199 20.93 4.63 -12.43
C GLN A 199 21.92 5.03 -11.32
N MET A 200 21.77 4.50 -10.11
CA MET A 200 22.67 4.81 -9.00
C MET A 200 24.09 4.30 -9.25
N ASN A 201 24.23 3.10 -9.80
CA ASN A 201 25.54 2.54 -10.16
C ASN A 201 26.20 3.36 -11.27
N THR A 202 25.43 3.85 -12.25
CA THR A 202 25.91 4.79 -13.26
C THR A 202 26.42 6.09 -12.61
N LEU A 203 25.64 6.71 -11.72
CA LEU A 203 26.06 7.93 -11.02
C LEU A 203 27.35 7.72 -10.22
N HIS A 204 27.45 6.59 -9.52
CA HIS A 204 28.66 6.26 -8.76
C HIS A 204 29.88 6.11 -9.66
N LYS A 205 29.79 5.33 -10.74
CA LYS A 205 30.89 5.14 -11.70
C LYS A 205 31.27 6.42 -12.44
N VAL A 206 30.30 7.26 -12.80
CA VAL A 206 30.56 8.59 -13.39
C VAL A 206 31.30 9.48 -12.39
N THR A 207 30.88 9.45 -11.12
CA THR A 207 31.57 10.20 -10.05
C THR A 207 32.99 9.69 -9.84
N GLU A 208 33.22 8.38 -9.87
CA GLU A 208 34.58 7.81 -9.83
C GLU A 208 35.43 8.25 -11.04
N ALA A 209 34.87 8.25 -12.24
CA ALA A 209 35.57 8.71 -13.44
C ALA A 209 35.93 10.21 -13.34
N LEU A 210 35.02 11.03 -12.83
CA LEU A 210 35.24 12.46 -12.56
C LEU A 210 36.38 12.71 -11.56
N ILE A 211 36.53 11.84 -10.56
CA ILE A 211 37.61 11.94 -9.56
C ILE A 211 38.96 11.45 -10.14
N LYS A 212 38.94 10.43 -11.01
CA LYS A 212 40.14 9.82 -11.58
C LYS A 212 40.79 10.64 -12.69
N HIS A 213 40.01 11.42 -13.45
CA HIS A 213 40.51 12.14 -14.61
C HIS A 213 40.51 13.66 -14.38
N GLN A 214 41.69 14.27 -14.50
CA GLN A 214 41.82 15.74 -14.56
C GLN A 214 41.56 16.30 -15.97
N ASP A 215 41.70 15.47 -17.01
CA ASP A 215 41.45 15.82 -18.41
C ASP A 215 40.06 15.36 -18.90
N LEU A 216 39.42 16.20 -19.72
CA LEU A 216 38.02 16.04 -20.14
C LEU A 216 37.79 14.94 -21.19
N GLU A 217 38.71 14.70 -22.12
CA GLU A 217 38.54 13.67 -23.17
C GLU A 217 38.53 12.22 -22.64
N PRO A 218 39.48 11.77 -21.79
CA PRO A 218 39.43 10.42 -21.22
C PRO A 218 38.22 10.23 -20.29
N LEU A 219 37.84 11.28 -19.56
CA LEU A 219 36.62 11.30 -18.75
C LEU A 219 35.37 11.03 -19.59
N PHE A 220 35.18 11.77 -20.69
CA PHE A 220 33.97 11.62 -21.52
C PHE A 220 33.91 10.26 -22.20
N THR A 221 35.06 9.69 -22.57
CA THR A 221 35.14 8.32 -23.12
C THR A 221 34.76 7.26 -22.08
N ASP A 222 35.17 7.44 -20.82
CA ASP A 222 34.79 6.52 -19.75
C ASP A 222 33.31 6.67 -19.38
N VAL A 223 32.77 7.90 -19.38
CA VAL A 223 31.35 8.15 -19.14
C VAL A 223 30.48 7.52 -20.24
N THR A 224 30.83 7.65 -21.52
CA THR A 224 30.07 6.99 -22.60
C THR A 224 30.11 5.47 -22.47
N ARG A 225 31.27 4.89 -22.11
CA ARG A 225 31.40 3.44 -21.84
C ARG A 225 30.55 2.99 -20.65
N ILE A 226 30.49 3.78 -19.58
CA ILE A 226 29.64 3.50 -18.41
C ILE A 226 28.15 3.54 -18.79
N LEU A 227 27.74 4.53 -19.58
CA LEU A 227 26.36 4.65 -20.07
C LEU A 227 25.99 3.43 -20.93
N HIS A 228 26.87 3.01 -21.83
CA HIS A 228 26.67 1.82 -22.64
C HIS A 228 26.55 0.55 -21.77
N TYR A 229 27.55 0.25 -20.94
CA TYR A 229 27.62 -1.02 -20.19
C TYR A 229 26.56 -1.15 -19.08
N VAL A 230 26.19 -0.04 -18.42
CA VAL A 230 25.27 -0.08 -17.27
C VAL A 230 23.82 0.18 -17.67
N LEU A 231 23.57 1.07 -18.64
CA LEU A 231 22.22 1.40 -19.11
C LEU A 231 21.82 0.59 -20.35
N GLY A 232 22.75 -0.08 -21.02
CA GLY A 232 22.47 -0.82 -22.26
C GLY A 232 22.13 0.09 -23.43
N ALA A 233 22.63 1.34 -23.43
CA ALA A 233 22.36 2.29 -24.50
C ALA A 233 23.08 1.86 -25.80
N GLU A 234 22.35 1.70 -26.90
CA GLU A 234 22.93 1.33 -28.21
C GLU A 234 23.95 2.37 -28.70
N SER A 235 23.74 3.64 -28.36
CA SER A 235 24.71 4.71 -28.56
C SER A 235 24.57 5.76 -27.46
N ALA A 236 25.68 6.42 -27.11
CA ALA A 236 25.70 7.54 -26.18
C ALA A 236 26.62 8.63 -26.71
N ALA A 237 26.15 9.88 -26.72
CA ALA A 237 26.96 11.03 -27.14
C ALA A 237 27.00 12.12 -26.06
N ILE A 238 28.18 12.68 -25.86
CA ILE A 238 28.44 13.81 -24.96
C ILE A 238 28.87 15.00 -25.81
N ALA A 239 28.06 16.06 -25.80
CA ALA A 239 28.42 17.33 -26.39
C ALA A 239 28.92 18.27 -25.29
N TYR A 240 30.12 18.82 -25.46
CA TYR A 240 30.65 19.83 -24.54
C TYR A 240 31.18 21.05 -25.29
N ARG A 241 31.06 22.21 -24.64
CA ARG A 241 31.48 23.49 -25.20
C ARG A 241 32.98 23.68 -24.96
N ALA A 242 33.78 23.55 -26.03
CA ALA A 242 35.23 23.68 -25.97
C ALA A 242 35.70 25.15 -26.06
N SER A 243 34.91 26.04 -26.67
CA SER A 243 35.14 27.50 -26.68
C SER A 243 33.82 28.28 -26.92
N ARG A 244 33.86 29.62 -26.93
CA ARG A 244 32.67 30.49 -27.10
C ARG A 244 31.80 30.16 -28.34
N GLU A 245 32.37 29.54 -29.38
CA GLU A 245 31.67 29.20 -30.62
C GLU A 245 31.87 27.75 -31.12
N LYS A 246 32.57 26.88 -30.37
CA LYS A 246 32.83 25.49 -30.80
C LYS A 246 32.36 24.47 -29.77
N PHE A 247 31.49 23.56 -30.22
CA PHE A 247 31.11 22.35 -29.50
C PHE A 247 31.93 21.17 -30.03
N LYS A 248 32.43 20.33 -29.12
CA LYS A 248 32.99 19.01 -29.44
C LYS A 248 31.97 17.94 -29.06
N LEU A 249 31.78 16.98 -29.95
CA LEU A 249 30.94 15.80 -29.73
C LEU A 249 31.84 14.59 -29.52
N ILE A 250 31.62 13.85 -28.45
CA ILE A 250 32.23 12.53 -28.23
C ILE A 250 31.09 11.53 -28.26
N ALA A 251 31.07 10.68 -29.29
CA ALA A 251 30.11 9.59 -29.41
C ALA A 251 30.81 8.27 -29.03
N GLY A 252 30.17 7.48 -28.19
CA GLY A 252 30.49 6.07 -27.98
C GLY A 252 29.44 5.23 -28.69
N GLU A 253 29.88 4.45 -29.68
CA GLU A 253 29.10 3.35 -30.25
C GLU A 253 29.45 2.06 -29.49
N GLY A 254 28.46 1.19 -29.32
CA GLY A 254 28.61 -0.12 -28.67
C GLY A 254 29.51 -1.07 -29.45
#